data_AF-D2QR46-F1
#
_entry.id   AF-D2QR46-F1
#
_cell.length_a   1.000
_cell.length_b   1.000
_cell.length_c   1.000
_cell.angle_alpha   90.00
_cell.angle_beta   90.00
_cell.angle_gamma   90.00
#
_symmetry.space_group_name_H-M   'P 1'
#
loop_
_entity.id
_entity.type
_entity.pdbx_description
1 polymer ?
#
loop_
_entity_poly.entity_id
_entity_poly.type
_entity_poly.pdbx_seq_one_letter_code
_entity_poly.pdbx_strand_id
1 'polypeptide(L)'
;MTREQLIGTIGKNGKRIQLRGTDLAAFDFSGLDLTGADLSFSNLGKANFRGAILRQANLSFANLSGADFTDADLYEANFNFSSLENVDLNGANVEGASFNFSGRSKYRPVDTTRSEPITLTNILQKPGWGTLIGAFLGALLVYGCNAIIYFSNLILKAEDPLMVGLYQFLIVQNMVDGATCFLLTWALSGWLSRQFKHIWQRHIVVSLAVTVSFFIINTALYWTIGQPYLRELADRPGGIEKTAAWYVYVLGDLLIANIFLYGLQQGRQLTRKLSEQEFQLLNMEKLKTRAELDALQAKINPHFLYNALNSIASLVHENPDKAEEMTLLLSKLFRYSTGRNGELFASLADELEMVRTYLQVEQVRFGNRLTFSVEISNPALNELQLPQFLLQPIVENAIKHGIAKRADLGRIDVRIYEKSDELHLCVHDNGPAFPDDMGGGYGLRSIQDKLKLLYGDDARVEFQNWPLKQVLISILMSKIRAVNLVSAPNA
;
A
#
# COMPACT_ATOMS: atom_id res chain seq x y z
N MET A 1 -34.92 -18.31 -3.82
CA MET A 1 -34.79 -17.16 -4.75
C MET A 1 -34.56 -17.73 -6.14
N THR A 2 -35.18 -17.22 -7.20
CA THR A 2 -34.92 -17.68 -8.59
C THR A 2 -33.95 -16.74 -9.32
N ARG A 3 -33.32 -17.19 -10.40
CA ARG A 3 -32.38 -16.40 -11.21
C ARG A 3 -33.05 -15.16 -11.80
N GLU A 4 -34.29 -15.27 -12.26
CA GLU A 4 -35.07 -14.14 -12.79
C GLU A 4 -35.43 -13.13 -11.70
N GLN A 5 -35.72 -13.60 -10.48
CA GLN A 5 -35.95 -12.72 -9.33
C GLN A 5 -34.68 -11.95 -8.96
N LEU A 6 -33.52 -12.61 -9.01
CA LEU A 6 -32.22 -11.96 -8.78
C LEU A 6 -31.93 -10.91 -9.84
N ILE A 7 -32.02 -11.26 -11.13
CA ILE A 7 -31.81 -10.32 -12.24
C ILE A 7 -32.74 -9.10 -12.11
N GLY A 8 -33.99 -9.30 -11.68
CA GLY A 8 -34.94 -8.21 -11.44
C GLY A 8 -34.57 -7.26 -10.28
N THR A 9 -33.63 -7.64 -9.41
CA THR A 9 -33.07 -6.81 -8.34
C THR A 9 -31.76 -6.13 -8.72
N ILE A 10 -31.03 -6.66 -9.71
CA ILE A 10 -29.79 -6.06 -10.24
C ILE A 10 -30.16 -4.77 -10.98
N GLY A 11 -29.55 -3.65 -10.58
CA GLY A 11 -29.73 -2.35 -11.24
C GLY A 11 -30.95 -1.52 -10.83
N LYS A 12 -31.86 -2.02 -9.97
CA LYS A 12 -32.92 -1.18 -9.39
C LYS A 12 -32.33 -0.32 -8.27
N ASN A 13 -32.20 0.98 -8.52
CA ASN A 13 -31.79 2.04 -7.57
C ASN A 13 -30.29 2.13 -7.23
N GLY A 14 -29.39 1.54 -8.03
CA GLY A 14 -27.94 1.64 -7.79
C GLY A 14 -27.45 1.05 -6.47
N LYS A 15 -28.30 0.28 -5.78
CA LYS A 15 -27.95 -0.37 -4.52
C LYS A 15 -27.22 -1.68 -4.79
N ARG A 16 -26.09 -1.87 -4.10
CA ARG A 16 -25.31 -3.11 -4.09
C ARG A 16 -26.19 -4.27 -3.64
N ILE A 17 -26.05 -5.42 -4.29
CA ILE A 17 -26.81 -6.64 -3.97
C ILE A 17 -26.44 -7.10 -2.56
N GLN A 18 -27.43 -7.30 -1.70
CA GLN A 18 -27.26 -7.72 -0.30
C GLN A 18 -27.85 -9.13 -0.13
N LEU A 19 -26.97 -10.13 -0.06
CA LEU A 19 -27.29 -11.54 0.05
C LEU A 19 -26.52 -12.20 1.20
N ARG A 20 -26.13 -11.43 2.22
CA ARG A 20 -25.40 -11.90 3.39
C ARG A 20 -26.16 -12.99 4.16
N GLY A 21 -25.48 -14.09 4.49
CA GLY A 21 -26.02 -15.17 5.31
C GLY A 21 -27.13 -15.99 4.65
N THR A 22 -27.24 -15.93 3.31
CA THR A 22 -28.30 -16.62 2.56
C THR A 22 -27.85 -18.02 2.09
N ASP A 23 -28.82 -18.91 1.90
CA ASP A 23 -28.56 -20.22 1.30
C ASP A 23 -28.84 -20.18 -0.20
N LEU A 24 -27.76 -20.30 -0.98
CA LEU A 24 -27.68 -20.14 -2.43
C LEU A 24 -26.81 -21.27 -3.04
N ALA A 25 -26.79 -22.44 -2.38
CA ALA A 25 -26.08 -23.61 -2.89
C ALA A 25 -26.59 -24.00 -4.29
N ALA A 26 -25.67 -24.32 -5.20
CA ALA A 26 -25.92 -24.66 -6.60
C ALA A 26 -26.67 -23.58 -7.42
N PHE A 27 -26.72 -22.34 -6.94
CA PHE A 27 -27.38 -21.25 -7.67
C PHE A 27 -26.56 -20.80 -8.89
N ASP A 28 -27.23 -20.40 -9.96
CA ASP A 28 -26.61 -19.95 -11.21
C ASP A 28 -26.50 -18.42 -11.31
N PHE A 29 -25.28 -17.94 -11.07
CA PHE A 29 -24.85 -16.54 -11.22
C PHE A 29 -24.10 -16.25 -12.52
N SER A 30 -24.04 -17.20 -13.46
CA SER A 30 -23.23 -17.05 -14.67
C SER A 30 -23.56 -15.78 -15.46
N GLY A 31 -22.52 -15.03 -15.82
CA GLY A 31 -22.59 -13.79 -16.59
C GLY A 31 -23.25 -12.59 -15.88
N LEU A 32 -23.57 -12.69 -14.58
CA LEU A 32 -24.19 -11.59 -13.84
C LEU A 32 -23.18 -10.54 -13.39
N ASP A 33 -23.61 -9.28 -13.34
CA ASP A 33 -22.88 -8.19 -12.68
C ASP A 33 -23.28 -8.12 -11.20
N LEU A 34 -22.33 -8.53 -10.36
CA LEU A 34 -22.39 -8.57 -8.90
C LEU A 34 -21.34 -7.63 -8.30
N THR A 35 -20.93 -6.58 -9.02
CA THR A 35 -19.95 -5.60 -8.54
C THR A 35 -20.36 -5.02 -7.19
N GLY A 36 -19.48 -5.17 -6.19
CA GLY A 36 -19.71 -4.70 -4.82
C GLY A 36 -20.78 -5.44 -4.04
N ALA A 37 -21.26 -6.61 -4.50
CA ALA A 37 -22.26 -7.40 -3.79
C ALA A 37 -21.75 -7.91 -2.43
N ASP A 38 -22.63 -7.98 -1.43
CA ASP A 38 -22.35 -8.62 -0.14
C ASP A 38 -22.97 -10.02 -0.11
N LEU A 39 -22.11 -11.04 -0.19
CA LEU A 39 -22.39 -12.47 -0.14
C LEU A 39 -21.72 -13.12 1.09
N SER A 40 -21.32 -12.31 2.08
CA SER A 40 -20.60 -12.82 3.25
C SER A 40 -21.46 -13.77 4.08
N PHE A 41 -20.85 -14.75 4.74
CA PHE A 41 -21.53 -15.78 5.56
C PHE A 41 -22.54 -16.67 4.81
N SER A 42 -22.62 -16.58 3.48
CA SER A 42 -23.62 -17.32 2.70
C SER A 42 -23.16 -18.74 2.36
N ASN A 43 -24.13 -19.64 2.15
CA ASN A 43 -23.87 -20.97 1.60
C ASN A 43 -23.95 -20.91 0.07
N LEU A 44 -22.82 -21.04 -0.60
CA LEU A 44 -22.64 -20.93 -2.05
C LEU A 44 -22.00 -22.20 -2.63
N GLY A 45 -22.10 -23.33 -1.91
CA GLY A 45 -21.50 -24.59 -2.34
C GLY A 45 -22.04 -25.00 -3.71
N LYS A 46 -21.14 -25.36 -4.64
CA LYS A 46 -21.45 -25.73 -6.03
C LYS A 46 -22.17 -24.66 -6.87
N ALA A 47 -22.18 -23.40 -6.43
CA ALA A 47 -22.77 -22.31 -7.21
C ALA A 47 -21.96 -22.05 -8.50
N ASN A 48 -22.63 -21.60 -9.55
CA ASN A 48 -22.04 -21.31 -10.86
C ASN A 48 -21.84 -19.79 -11.03
N PHE A 49 -20.60 -19.32 -11.01
CA PHE A 49 -20.18 -17.94 -11.25
C PHE A 49 -19.44 -17.75 -12.57
N ARG A 50 -19.59 -18.69 -13.52
CA ARG A 50 -18.85 -18.63 -14.79
C ARG A 50 -19.06 -17.30 -15.52
N GLY A 51 -17.97 -16.59 -15.83
CA GLY A 51 -18.00 -15.30 -16.53
C GLY A 51 -18.72 -14.16 -15.79
N ALA A 52 -19.01 -14.32 -14.49
CA ALA A 52 -19.65 -13.27 -13.70
C ALA A 52 -18.66 -12.15 -13.32
N ILE A 53 -19.17 -10.94 -13.10
CA ILE A 53 -18.38 -9.78 -12.67
C ILE A 53 -18.61 -9.58 -11.17
N LEU A 54 -17.59 -9.85 -10.35
CA LEU A 54 -17.64 -9.74 -8.88
C LEU A 54 -16.62 -8.73 -8.34
N ARG A 55 -16.32 -7.68 -9.10
CA ARG A 55 -15.33 -6.67 -8.69
C ARG A 55 -15.72 -6.07 -7.33
N GLN A 56 -14.79 -6.02 -6.38
CA GLN A 56 -15.00 -5.50 -5.03
C GLN A 56 -16.15 -6.18 -4.24
N ALA A 57 -16.59 -7.39 -4.65
CA ALA A 57 -17.62 -8.13 -3.92
C ALA A 57 -17.06 -8.71 -2.61
N ASN A 58 -17.91 -8.83 -1.60
CA ASN A 58 -17.58 -9.43 -0.31
C ASN A 58 -18.14 -10.86 -0.20
N LEU A 59 -17.27 -11.86 -0.25
CA LEU A 59 -17.58 -13.29 -0.07
C LEU A 59 -16.91 -13.85 1.21
N SER A 60 -16.54 -12.98 2.15
CA SER A 60 -15.88 -13.42 3.38
C SER A 60 -16.76 -14.37 4.21
N PHE A 61 -16.15 -15.37 4.84
CA PHE A 61 -16.84 -16.40 5.64
C PHE A 61 -17.87 -17.24 4.87
N ALA A 62 -17.95 -17.15 3.54
CA ALA A 62 -18.89 -17.95 2.75
C ALA A 62 -18.41 -19.40 2.56
N ASN A 63 -19.36 -20.34 2.43
CA ASN A 63 -19.05 -21.70 1.99
C ASN A 63 -19.09 -21.75 0.45
N LEU A 64 -17.95 -21.84 -0.21
CA LEU A 64 -17.83 -21.89 -1.67
C LEU A 64 -17.46 -23.29 -2.18
N SER A 65 -17.58 -24.33 -1.35
CA SER A 65 -17.07 -25.65 -1.68
C SER A 65 -17.68 -26.18 -3.00
N GLY A 66 -16.84 -26.46 -3.99
CA GLY A 66 -17.24 -26.93 -5.32
C GLY A 66 -17.79 -25.87 -6.28
N ALA A 67 -17.73 -24.57 -5.95
CA ALA A 67 -18.21 -23.50 -6.83
C ALA A 67 -17.33 -23.32 -8.08
N ASP A 68 -17.94 -22.86 -9.18
CA ASP A 68 -17.27 -22.62 -10.47
C ASP A 68 -17.15 -21.12 -10.76
N PHE A 69 -15.92 -20.59 -10.74
CA PHE A 69 -15.58 -19.20 -11.07
C PHE A 69 -14.84 -19.08 -12.40
N THR A 70 -14.98 -20.05 -13.31
CA THR A 70 -14.27 -20.04 -14.58
C THR A 70 -14.53 -18.73 -15.34
N ASP A 71 -13.47 -18.09 -15.84
CA ASP A 71 -13.52 -16.81 -16.58
C ASP A 71 -14.18 -15.62 -15.82
N ALA A 72 -14.37 -15.69 -14.51
CA ALA A 72 -15.00 -14.62 -13.72
C ALA A 72 -14.04 -13.45 -13.44
N ASP A 73 -14.57 -12.22 -13.32
CA ASP A 73 -13.79 -11.05 -12.90
C ASP A 73 -13.90 -10.82 -11.40
N LEU A 74 -12.85 -11.17 -10.66
CA LEU A 74 -12.77 -11.11 -9.20
C LEU A 74 -11.88 -9.95 -8.70
N TYR A 75 -11.63 -8.94 -9.54
CA TYR A 75 -10.75 -7.82 -9.19
C TYR A 75 -11.13 -7.18 -7.83
N GLU A 76 -10.19 -7.13 -6.88
CA GLU A 76 -10.40 -6.63 -5.51
C GLU A 76 -11.52 -7.30 -4.69
N ALA A 77 -11.96 -8.51 -5.06
CA ALA A 77 -12.96 -9.25 -4.29
C ALA A 77 -12.39 -9.80 -2.97
N ASN A 78 -13.22 -9.90 -1.93
CA ASN A 78 -12.85 -10.38 -0.60
C ASN A 78 -13.34 -11.81 -0.35
N PHE A 79 -12.42 -12.78 -0.29
CA PHE A 79 -12.68 -14.19 0.02
C PHE A 79 -12.14 -14.62 1.39
N ASN A 80 -11.79 -13.68 2.27
CA ASN A 80 -11.16 -14.00 3.55
C ASN A 80 -12.04 -14.95 4.38
N PHE A 81 -11.43 -15.96 5.00
CA PHE A 81 -12.10 -16.97 5.82
C PHE A 81 -13.17 -17.82 5.11
N SER A 82 -13.21 -17.84 3.77
CA SER A 82 -14.15 -18.68 3.01
C SER A 82 -13.64 -20.12 2.81
N SER A 83 -14.57 -21.08 2.66
CA SER A 83 -14.23 -22.46 2.29
C SER A 83 -14.12 -22.59 0.77
N LEU A 84 -12.89 -22.81 0.26
CA LEU A 84 -12.61 -22.93 -1.18
C LEU A 84 -12.29 -24.37 -1.62
N GLU A 85 -12.80 -25.36 -0.89
CA GLU A 85 -12.55 -26.76 -1.22
C GLU A 85 -13.13 -27.10 -2.60
N ASN A 86 -12.30 -27.62 -3.51
CA ASN A 86 -12.69 -28.01 -4.88
C ASN A 86 -13.31 -26.87 -5.73
N VAL A 87 -12.95 -25.61 -5.48
CA VAL A 87 -13.36 -24.47 -6.32
C VAL A 87 -12.57 -24.45 -7.64
N ASP A 88 -13.26 -24.17 -8.75
CA ASP A 88 -12.63 -23.90 -10.05
C ASP A 88 -12.45 -22.39 -10.25
N LEU A 89 -11.22 -21.95 -10.51
CA LEU A 89 -10.85 -20.55 -10.77
C LEU A 89 -10.14 -20.38 -12.11
N ASN A 90 -10.23 -21.36 -13.02
CA ASN A 90 -9.54 -21.31 -14.30
C ASN A 90 -9.96 -20.08 -15.12
N GLY A 91 -9.00 -19.28 -15.57
CA GLY A 91 -9.29 -18.07 -16.36
C GLY A 91 -9.84 -16.88 -15.56
N ALA A 92 -10.06 -17.01 -14.25
CA ALA A 92 -10.58 -15.93 -13.43
C ALA A 92 -9.54 -14.83 -13.21
N ASN A 93 -9.97 -13.56 -13.27
CA ASN A 93 -9.14 -12.41 -12.91
C ASN A 93 -9.15 -12.21 -11.38
N VAL A 94 -8.12 -12.67 -10.69
CA VAL A 94 -7.98 -12.57 -9.21
C VAL A 94 -7.06 -11.43 -8.77
N GLU A 95 -6.71 -10.49 -9.66
CA GLU A 95 -5.84 -9.38 -9.33
C GLU A 95 -6.45 -8.52 -8.20
N GLY A 96 -5.68 -8.28 -7.13
CA GLY A 96 -6.15 -7.55 -5.95
C GLY A 96 -7.14 -8.30 -5.04
N ALA A 97 -7.58 -9.51 -5.40
CA ALA A 97 -8.47 -10.30 -4.56
C ALA A 97 -7.76 -10.79 -3.27
N SER A 98 -8.48 -10.80 -2.15
CA SER A 98 -7.92 -11.23 -0.84
C SER A 98 -8.42 -12.62 -0.44
N PHE A 99 -7.49 -13.50 -0.05
CA PHE A 99 -7.74 -14.92 0.27
C PHE A 99 -7.17 -15.32 1.64
N ASN A 100 -7.12 -14.39 2.60
CA ASN A 100 -6.54 -14.65 3.91
C ASN A 100 -7.34 -15.74 4.63
N PHE A 101 -6.67 -16.79 5.09
CA PHE A 101 -7.25 -17.92 5.82
C PHE A 101 -8.37 -18.69 5.07
N SER A 102 -8.35 -18.69 3.73
CA SER A 102 -9.26 -19.52 2.94
C SER A 102 -8.68 -20.91 2.61
N GLY A 103 -9.54 -21.90 2.38
CA GLY A 103 -9.16 -23.28 2.06
C GLY A 103 -8.37 -23.43 0.75
N ARG A 104 -7.71 -24.59 0.53
CA ARG A 104 -6.94 -24.84 -0.70
C ARG A 104 -7.84 -24.93 -1.93
N SER A 105 -7.64 -24.05 -2.92
CA SER A 105 -8.25 -24.08 -4.24
C SER A 105 -7.27 -24.55 -5.33
N LYS A 106 -7.79 -25.15 -6.42
CA LYS A 106 -7.01 -25.54 -7.61
C LYS A 106 -6.87 -24.34 -8.57
N TYR A 107 -6.05 -23.36 -8.19
CA TYR A 107 -5.77 -22.22 -9.05
C TYR A 107 -4.58 -22.50 -9.99
N ARG A 108 -4.78 -22.30 -11.31
CA ARG A 108 -3.69 -22.15 -12.28
C ARG A 108 -3.68 -20.70 -12.76
N PRO A 109 -2.58 -19.95 -12.57
CA PRO A 109 -2.49 -18.57 -13.01
C PRO A 109 -2.66 -18.49 -14.53
N VAL A 110 -3.41 -17.50 -14.98
CA VAL A 110 -3.47 -17.13 -16.39
C VAL A 110 -2.06 -16.66 -16.79
N ASP A 111 -1.49 -17.30 -17.80
CA ASP A 111 -0.25 -16.85 -18.43
C ASP A 111 -0.56 -15.53 -19.16
N THR A 112 -0.40 -14.40 -18.46
CA THR A 112 -0.75 -13.07 -18.98
C THR A 112 0.33 -12.54 -19.92
N THR A 113 0.61 -13.25 -21.01
CA THR A 113 1.21 -12.63 -22.20
C THR A 113 0.10 -12.11 -23.11
N ARG A 114 -0.71 -11.15 -22.63
CA ARG A 114 -1.48 -10.31 -23.56
C ARG A 114 -0.51 -9.33 -24.19
N SER A 115 -0.20 -9.53 -25.47
CA SER A 115 0.53 -8.55 -26.27
C SER A 115 -0.20 -7.22 -26.22
N GLU A 116 0.38 -6.23 -25.55
CA GLU A 116 -0.17 -4.87 -25.52
C GLU A 116 -0.33 -4.35 -26.97
N PRO A 117 -1.45 -3.70 -27.31
CA PRO A 117 -1.55 -3.04 -28.60
C PRO A 117 -0.44 -1.98 -28.70
N ILE A 118 0.28 -1.98 -29.82
CA ILE A 118 1.33 -1.01 -30.11
C ILE A 118 0.66 0.33 -30.39
N THR A 119 0.36 1.09 -29.33
CA THR A 119 -0.15 2.45 -29.39
C THR A 119 0.95 3.45 -29.06
N LEU A 120 0.86 4.66 -29.59
CA LEU A 120 1.84 5.73 -29.35
C LEU A 120 2.00 6.02 -27.85
N THR A 121 0.91 5.93 -27.09
CA THR A 121 0.88 6.08 -25.64
C THR A 121 1.66 4.98 -24.94
N ASN A 122 1.51 3.72 -25.34
CA ASN A 122 2.25 2.59 -24.76
C ASN A 122 3.75 2.64 -25.10
N ILE A 123 4.12 3.16 -26.28
CA ILE A 123 5.52 3.40 -26.63
C ILE A 123 6.08 4.55 -25.78
N LEU A 124 5.36 5.66 -25.62
CA LEU A 124 5.80 6.82 -24.85
C LEU A 124 5.92 6.55 -23.34
N GLN A 125 5.07 5.69 -22.78
CA GLN A 125 5.08 5.29 -21.37
C GLN A 125 6.19 4.28 -21.04
N LYS A 126 6.78 3.62 -22.04
CA LYS A 126 7.90 2.71 -21.80
C LYS A 126 9.15 3.48 -21.38
N PRO A 127 9.82 3.08 -20.27
CA PRO A 127 10.98 3.79 -19.75
C PRO A 127 12.08 3.90 -20.82
N GLY A 128 12.48 5.14 -21.12
CA GLY A 128 13.52 5.49 -22.09
C GLY A 128 13.02 5.98 -23.46
N TRP A 129 11.78 5.67 -23.88
CA TRP A 129 11.24 6.13 -25.16
C TRP A 129 10.85 7.61 -25.15
N GLY A 130 10.31 8.13 -24.05
CA GLY A 130 10.06 9.57 -23.89
C GLY A 130 11.33 10.42 -23.98
N THR A 131 12.44 9.95 -23.39
CA THR A 131 13.76 10.61 -23.50
C THR A 131 14.31 10.52 -24.92
N LEU A 132 14.15 9.37 -25.58
CA LEU A 132 14.56 9.16 -26.97
C LEU A 132 13.80 10.08 -27.93
N ILE A 133 12.47 10.14 -27.80
CA ILE A 133 11.60 10.98 -28.63
C ILE A 133 11.87 12.47 -28.36
N GLY A 134 11.97 12.87 -27.09
CA GLY A 134 12.26 14.27 -26.73
C GLY A 134 13.64 14.73 -27.22
N ALA A 135 14.65 13.86 -27.15
CA ALA A 135 15.99 14.18 -27.61
C ALA A 135 16.16 14.05 -29.14
N PHE A 136 15.39 13.18 -29.81
CA PHE A 136 15.24 13.16 -31.27
C PHE A 136 14.59 14.44 -31.79
N LEU A 137 13.46 14.85 -31.21
CA LEU A 137 12.78 16.11 -31.52
C LEU A 137 13.68 17.32 -31.25
N GLY A 138 14.41 17.33 -30.14
CA GLY A 138 15.37 18.39 -29.81
C GLY A 138 16.52 18.50 -30.82
N ALA A 139 17.14 17.37 -31.19
CA ALA A 139 18.19 17.35 -32.21
C ALA A 139 17.67 17.76 -33.59
N LEU A 140 16.47 17.30 -33.98
CA LEU A 140 15.84 17.62 -35.26
C LEU A 140 15.43 19.10 -35.35
N LEU A 141 14.93 19.70 -34.27
CA LEU A 141 14.57 21.12 -34.19
C LEU A 141 15.80 22.04 -34.25
N VAL A 142 16.88 21.69 -33.53
CA VAL A 142 18.08 22.54 -33.45
C VAL A 142 18.95 22.43 -34.71
N TYR A 143 19.07 21.23 -35.29
CA TYR A 143 19.98 20.96 -36.41
C TYR A 143 19.27 21.00 -37.77
N GLY A 144 18.16 20.26 -37.91
CA GLY A 144 17.46 20.12 -39.18
C GLY A 144 16.65 21.36 -39.54
N CYS A 145 15.76 21.80 -38.66
CA CYS A 145 14.81 22.85 -39.01
C CYS A 145 15.48 24.20 -39.32
N ASN A 146 16.49 24.62 -38.56
CA ASN A 146 17.12 25.93 -38.79
C ASN A 146 17.93 25.96 -40.12
N ALA A 147 18.70 24.92 -40.40
CA ALA A 147 19.43 24.79 -41.67
C ALA A 147 18.47 24.67 -42.86
N ILE A 148 17.42 23.85 -42.75
CA ILE A 148 16.38 23.72 -43.79
C ILE A 148 15.71 25.07 -44.05
N ILE A 149 15.31 25.80 -43.01
CA ILE A 149 14.68 27.13 -43.16
C ILE A 149 15.65 28.12 -43.82
N TYR A 150 16.90 28.14 -43.38
CA TYR A 150 17.92 29.04 -43.94
C TYR A 150 18.17 28.80 -45.43
N PHE A 151 18.44 27.55 -45.81
CA PHE A 151 18.69 27.20 -47.21
C PHE A 151 17.42 27.27 -48.06
N SER A 152 16.24 26.98 -47.49
CA SER A 152 14.96 27.19 -48.19
C SER A 152 14.71 28.66 -48.50
N ASN A 153 15.03 29.57 -47.58
CA ASN A 153 14.95 31.02 -47.81
C ASN A 153 15.94 31.47 -48.89
N LEU A 154 17.15 30.89 -48.93
CA LEU A 154 18.13 31.16 -49.99
C LEU A 154 17.67 30.64 -51.36
N ILE A 155 17.02 29.48 -51.41
CA ILE A 155 16.42 28.93 -52.64
C ILE A 155 15.37 29.89 -53.20
N LEU A 156 14.50 30.45 -52.34
CA LEU A 156 13.45 31.39 -52.77
C LEU A 156 14.00 32.74 -53.29
N LYS A 157 15.23 33.10 -52.91
CA LYS A 157 15.87 34.36 -53.31
C LYS A 157 16.92 34.20 -54.41
N ALA A 158 17.27 32.96 -54.76
CA ALA A 158 18.29 32.68 -55.74
C ALA A 158 17.72 32.73 -57.16
N GLU A 159 18.30 33.58 -58.01
CA GLU A 159 17.97 33.65 -59.43
C GLU A 159 18.78 32.63 -60.26
N ASP A 160 19.94 32.18 -59.74
CA ASP A 160 20.82 31.23 -60.43
C ASP A 160 20.42 29.77 -60.16
N PRO A 161 20.05 28.98 -61.20
CA PRO A 161 19.70 27.57 -61.06
C PRO A 161 20.78 26.70 -60.42
N LEU A 162 22.07 27.02 -60.62
CA LEU A 162 23.16 26.24 -60.01
C LEU A 162 23.28 26.49 -58.50
N MET A 163 23.01 27.71 -58.05
CA MET A 163 22.94 28.03 -56.62
C MET A 163 21.73 27.37 -55.95
N VAL A 164 20.58 27.32 -56.64
CA VAL A 164 19.41 26.56 -56.17
C VAL A 164 19.76 25.08 -55.99
N GLY A 165 20.44 24.47 -56.96
CA GLY A 165 20.90 23.08 -56.87
C GLY A 165 21.88 22.84 -55.72
N LEU A 166 22.84 23.76 -55.50
CA LEU A 166 23.76 23.70 -54.37
C LEU A 166 23.04 23.77 -53.01
N TYR A 167 22.05 24.66 -52.86
CA TYR A 167 21.30 24.78 -51.62
C TYR A 167 20.43 23.54 -51.34
N GLN A 168 19.83 22.94 -52.38
CA GLN A 168 19.12 21.67 -52.25
C GLN A 168 20.05 20.55 -51.79
N PHE A 169 21.25 20.47 -52.36
CA PHE A 169 22.28 19.53 -51.93
C PHE A 169 22.67 19.73 -50.47
N LEU A 170 22.91 20.98 -50.03
CA LEU A 170 23.25 21.29 -48.64
C LEU A 170 22.14 20.91 -47.66
N ILE A 171 20.87 21.04 -48.05
CA ILE A 171 19.73 20.56 -47.24
C ILE A 171 19.80 19.04 -47.07
N VAL A 172 19.97 18.31 -48.18
CA VAL A 172 20.07 16.83 -48.16
C VAL A 172 21.25 16.39 -47.30
N GLN A 173 22.42 17.03 -47.46
CA GLN A 173 23.62 16.75 -46.68
C GLN A 173 23.39 16.93 -45.18
N ASN A 174 22.85 18.07 -44.75
CA ASN A 174 22.55 18.31 -43.34
C ASN A 174 21.52 17.31 -42.78
N MET A 175 20.49 16.95 -43.55
CA MET A 175 19.50 15.96 -43.09
C MET A 175 20.13 14.58 -42.89
N VAL A 176 20.99 14.15 -43.81
CA VAL A 176 21.66 12.85 -43.74
C VAL A 176 22.66 12.81 -42.59
N ASP A 177 23.45 13.87 -42.38
CA ASP A 177 24.41 13.96 -41.28
C ASP A 177 23.69 13.91 -39.92
N GLY A 178 22.62 14.69 -39.77
CA GLY A 178 21.83 14.72 -38.52
C GLY A 178 21.17 13.37 -38.21
N ALA A 179 20.56 12.74 -39.22
CA ALA A 179 19.95 11.42 -39.07
C ALA A 179 20.99 10.34 -38.71
N THR A 180 22.14 10.36 -39.37
CA THR A 180 23.23 9.41 -39.10
C THR A 180 23.78 9.60 -37.70
N CYS A 181 24.11 10.84 -37.32
CA CYS A 181 24.62 11.18 -35.99
C CYS A 181 23.68 10.66 -34.89
N PHE A 182 22.37 10.90 -35.03
CA PHE A 182 21.36 10.42 -34.10
C PHE A 182 21.29 8.89 -34.03
N LEU A 183 21.10 8.22 -35.16
CA LEU A 183 20.91 6.77 -35.22
C LEU A 183 22.16 6.02 -34.73
N LEU A 184 23.35 6.48 -35.14
CA LEU A 184 24.61 5.90 -34.74
C LEU A 184 24.83 6.05 -33.24
N THR A 185 24.61 7.25 -32.69
CA THR A 185 24.76 7.50 -31.26
C THR A 185 23.77 6.67 -30.45
N TRP A 186 22.52 6.58 -30.89
CA TRP A 186 21.49 5.77 -30.23
C TRP A 186 21.86 4.28 -30.23
N ALA A 187 22.19 3.71 -31.39
CA ALA A 187 22.53 2.31 -31.55
C ALA A 187 23.76 1.92 -30.72
N LEU A 188 24.80 2.76 -30.73
CA LEU A 188 26.01 2.52 -29.96
C LEU A 188 25.81 2.73 -28.45
N SER A 189 24.88 3.60 -28.02
CA SER A 189 24.70 3.95 -26.60
C SER A 189 24.50 2.75 -25.69
N GLY A 190 23.76 1.72 -26.14
CA GLY A 190 23.50 0.50 -25.40
C GLY A 190 24.76 -0.35 -25.26
N TRP A 191 25.42 -0.63 -26.38
CA TRP A 191 26.65 -1.41 -26.41
C TRP A 191 27.78 -0.74 -25.61
N LEU A 192 27.99 0.56 -25.79
CA LEU A 192 28.98 1.35 -25.06
C LEU A 192 28.78 1.31 -23.55
N SER A 193 27.52 1.34 -23.11
CA SER A 193 27.19 1.30 -21.68
C SER A 193 27.55 -0.04 -21.03
N ARG A 194 27.58 -1.14 -21.80
CA ARG A 194 27.96 -2.48 -21.34
C ARG A 194 29.48 -2.68 -21.37
N GLN A 195 30.12 -2.22 -22.44
CA GLN A 195 31.53 -2.50 -22.67
C GLN A 195 32.48 -1.61 -21.85
N PHE A 196 32.11 -0.33 -21.67
CA PHE A 196 32.97 0.64 -21.01
C PHE A 196 32.38 1.07 -19.68
N LYS A 197 33.16 0.92 -18.60
CA LYS A 197 32.76 1.33 -17.25
C LYS A 197 32.81 2.86 -17.09
N HIS A 198 33.79 3.51 -17.71
CA HIS A 198 34.01 4.95 -17.57
C HIS A 198 33.27 5.75 -18.65
N ILE A 199 32.66 6.86 -18.24
CA ILE A 199 31.84 7.72 -19.11
C ILE A 199 32.68 8.32 -20.24
N TRP A 200 33.89 8.81 -19.92
CA TRP A 200 34.77 9.46 -20.90
C TRP A 200 35.16 8.53 -22.08
N GLN A 201 35.36 7.23 -21.82
CA GLN A 201 35.67 6.24 -22.86
C GLN A 201 34.51 6.13 -23.87
N ARG A 202 33.27 6.19 -23.37
CA ARG A 202 32.07 6.13 -24.23
C ARG A 202 31.99 7.33 -25.16
N HIS A 203 32.29 8.53 -24.64
CA HIS A 203 32.30 9.77 -25.43
C HIS A 203 33.38 9.76 -26.51
N ILE A 204 34.58 9.25 -26.21
CA ILE A 204 35.65 9.11 -27.21
C ILE A 204 35.23 8.17 -28.34
N VAL A 205 34.67 7.00 -28.01
CA VAL A 205 34.30 6.01 -29.02
C VAL A 205 33.14 6.51 -29.90
N VAL A 206 32.13 7.18 -29.33
CA VAL A 206 31.08 7.82 -30.14
C VAL A 206 31.65 8.91 -31.04
N SER A 207 32.54 9.76 -30.50
CA SER A 207 33.14 10.85 -31.28
C SER A 207 33.95 10.33 -32.47
N LEU A 208 34.70 9.25 -32.27
CA LEU A 208 35.43 8.58 -33.35
C LEU A 208 34.47 8.00 -34.39
N ALA A 209 33.42 7.30 -33.94
CA ALA A 209 32.43 6.70 -34.84
C ALA A 209 31.70 7.75 -35.69
N VAL A 210 31.24 8.84 -35.07
CA VAL A 210 30.55 9.95 -35.76
C VAL A 210 31.49 10.63 -36.76
N THR A 211 32.74 10.87 -36.39
CA THR A 211 33.73 11.48 -37.30
C THR A 211 33.97 10.62 -38.54
N VAL A 212 34.18 9.30 -38.35
CA VAL A 212 34.40 8.36 -39.45
C VAL A 212 33.17 8.30 -40.36
N SER A 213 31.97 8.19 -39.77
CA SER A 213 30.71 8.18 -40.53
C SER A 213 30.50 9.48 -41.31
N PHE A 214 30.79 10.63 -40.72
CA PHE A 214 30.70 11.92 -41.39
C PHE A 214 31.54 11.96 -42.67
N PHE A 215 32.82 11.56 -42.59
CA PHE A 215 33.69 11.58 -43.76
C PHE A 215 33.22 10.64 -44.87
N ILE A 216 32.78 9.42 -44.51
CA ILE A 216 32.29 8.44 -45.48
C ILE A 216 31.05 8.98 -46.20
N ILE A 217 30.08 9.48 -45.44
CA ILE A 217 28.81 9.97 -45.97
C ILE A 217 29.00 11.23 -46.82
N ASN A 218 29.73 12.21 -46.32
CA ASN A 218 29.95 13.47 -47.04
C ASN A 218 30.74 13.26 -48.32
N THR A 219 31.70 12.33 -48.32
CA THR A 219 32.39 11.93 -49.54
C THR A 219 31.41 11.31 -50.54
N ALA A 220 30.58 10.36 -50.11
CA ALA A 220 29.59 9.73 -50.98
C ALA A 220 28.55 10.72 -51.54
N LEU A 221 28.03 11.63 -50.72
CA LEU A 221 27.10 12.68 -51.11
C LEU A 221 27.72 13.68 -52.09
N TYR A 222 28.98 14.07 -51.88
CA TYR A 222 29.71 14.90 -52.82
C TYR A 222 29.79 14.24 -54.20
N TRP A 223 30.21 12.98 -54.27
CA TRP A 223 30.37 12.29 -55.56
C TRP A 223 29.04 12.02 -56.28
N THR A 224 27.95 11.82 -55.54
CA THR A 224 26.65 11.46 -56.12
C THR A 224 25.79 12.67 -56.49
N ILE A 225 25.82 13.72 -55.68
CA ILE A 225 24.89 14.87 -55.81
C ILE A 225 25.67 16.19 -55.91
N GLY A 226 26.69 16.40 -55.08
CA GLY A 226 27.35 17.71 -54.95
C GLY A 226 28.28 18.09 -56.11
N GLN A 227 28.96 17.11 -56.71
CA GLN A 227 29.99 17.29 -57.73
C GLN A 227 29.57 18.17 -58.93
N PRO A 228 28.41 17.95 -59.59
CA PRO A 228 28.02 18.73 -60.77
C PRO A 228 27.85 20.23 -60.46
N TYR A 229 27.34 20.57 -59.27
CA TYR A 229 27.14 21.97 -58.88
C TYR A 229 28.45 22.63 -58.47
N LEU A 230 29.25 21.93 -57.66
CA LEU A 230 30.47 22.48 -57.06
C LEU A 230 31.60 22.69 -58.09
N ARG A 231 31.71 21.82 -59.11
CA ARG A 231 32.71 22.00 -60.18
C ARG A 231 32.41 23.23 -61.03
N GLU A 232 31.18 23.34 -61.51
CA GLU A 232 30.76 24.45 -62.36
C GLU A 232 30.82 25.80 -61.63
N LEU A 233 30.50 25.83 -60.34
CA LEU A 233 30.59 27.03 -59.50
C LEU A 233 32.05 27.42 -59.16
N ALA A 234 32.98 26.46 -59.13
CA ALA A 234 34.39 26.73 -58.88
C ALA A 234 35.09 27.36 -60.09
N ASP A 235 34.64 27.04 -61.31
CA ASP A 235 35.22 27.56 -62.56
C ASP A 235 34.72 28.97 -62.93
N ARG A 236 33.75 29.53 -62.19
CA ARG A 236 33.19 30.87 -62.43
C ARG A 236 34.06 31.99 -61.80
N PRO A 237 34.24 33.14 -62.48
CA PRO A 237 34.93 34.29 -61.90
C PRO A 237 34.12 34.87 -60.73
N GLY A 238 34.67 34.82 -59.52
CA GLY A 238 33.95 35.15 -58.27
C GLY A 238 33.22 33.95 -57.64
N GLY A 239 33.53 32.73 -58.07
CA GLY A 239 33.02 31.47 -57.54
C GLY A 239 33.38 31.20 -56.08
N ILE A 240 32.87 30.10 -55.53
CA ILE A 240 33.04 29.72 -54.12
C ILE A 240 34.47 29.16 -53.92
N GLU A 241 35.48 30.03 -53.84
CA GLU A 241 36.88 29.59 -53.73
C GLU A 241 37.25 29.04 -52.34
N LYS A 242 36.53 29.44 -51.28
CA LYS A 242 36.82 29.00 -49.89
C LYS A 242 35.54 28.75 -49.11
N THR A 243 35.28 27.48 -48.79
CA THR A 243 34.30 27.09 -47.77
C THR A 243 34.95 27.05 -46.39
N ALA A 244 34.15 26.92 -45.33
CA ALA A 244 34.69 26.69 -44.00
C ALA A 244 35.51 25.39 -43.97
N ALA A 245 36.49 25.29 -43.07
CA ALA A 245 37.27 24.08 -42.97
C ALA A 245 36.41 22.89 -42.51
N TRP A 246 36.73 21.68 -42.97
CA TRP A 246 35.94 20.47 -42.70
C TRP A 246 35.66 20.23 -41.21
N TYR A 247 36.59 20.60 -40.32
CA TYR A 247 36.45 20.42 -38.88
C TYR A 247 35.33 21.29 -38.29
N VAL A 248 34.98 22.41 -38.91
CA VAL A 248 33.87 23.28 -38.47
C VAL A 248 32.54 22.57 -38.66
N TYR A 249 32.39 21.81 -39.75
CA TYR A 249 31.19 21.03 -40.03
C TYR A 249 31.07 19.82 -39.09
N VAL A 250 32.17 19.08 -38.86
CA VAL A 250 32.19 17.92 -37.96
C VAL A 250 31.98 18.30 -36.48
N LEU A 251 32.44 19.48 -36.06
CA LEU A 251 32.35 19.90 -34.65
C LEU A 251 30.90 19.97 -34.16
N GLY A 252 29.96 20.39 -35.03
CA GLY A 252 28.54 20.41 -34.72
C GLY A 252 28.01 19.02 -34.39
N ASP A 253 28.28 18.04 -35.26
CA ASP A 253 27.87 16.65 -35.07
C ASP A 253 28.47 16.04 -33.80
N LEU A 254 29.74 16.34 -33.53
CA LEU A 254 30.42 15.86 -32.32
C LEU A 254 29.78 16.42 -31.05
N LEU A 255 29.50 17.71 -30.99
CA LEU A 255 28.86 18.32 -29.82
C LEU A 255 27.47 17.71 -29.58
N ILE A 256 26.68 17.57 -30.64
CA ILE A 256 25.33 17.00 -30.56
C ILE A 256 25.38 15.54 -30.12
N ALA A 257 26.22 14.71 -30.74
CA ALA A 257 26.37 13.31 -30.37
C ALA A 257 26.74 13.14 -28.89
N ASN A 258 27.66 13.97 -28.40
CA ASN A 258 28.11 13.89 -27.02
C ASN A 258 27.06 14.39 -26.00
N ILE A 259 26.35 15.49 -26.30
CA ILE A 259 25.24 15.98 -25.47
C ILE A 259 24.11 14.95 -25.44
N PHE A 260 23.77 14.38 -26.60
CA PHE A 260 22.74 13.36 -26.74
C PHE A 260 23.09 12.08 -25.96
N LEU A 261 24.34 11.61 -26.08
CA LEU A 261 24.83 10.47 -25.30
C LEU A 261 24.75 10.73 -23.79
N TYR A 262 25.10 11.93 -23.34
CA TYR A 262 24.99 12.33 -21.94
C TYR A 262 23.52 12.31 -21.46
N GLY A 263 22.61 12.91 -22.24
CA GLY A 263 21.18 12.93 -21.92
C GLY A 263 20.57 11.53 -21.81
N LEU A 264 20.90 10.63 -22.74
CA LEU A 264 20.47 9.22 -22.69
C LEU A 264 20.99 8.50 -21.44
N GLN A 265 22.24 8.76 -21.04
CA GLN A 265 22.82 8.15 -19.85
C GLN A 265 22.15 8.65 -18.56
N GLN A 266 21.94 9.97 -18.44
CA GLN A 266 21.27 10.56 -17.28
C GLN A 266 19.83 10.09 -17.15
N GLY A 267 19.09 10.03 -18.27
CA GLY A 267 17.73 9.49 -18.29
C GLY A 267 17.67 8.06 -17.74
N ARG A 268 18.56 7.17 -18.21
CA ARG A 268 18.63 5.78 -17.69
C ARG A 268 18.96 5.71 -16.21
N GLN A 269 19.87 6.56 -15.71
CA GLN A 269 20.22 6.59 -14.29
C GLN A 269 19.05 7.06 -13.43
N LEU A 270 18.34 8.11 -13.86
CA LEU A 270 17.19 8.65 -13.14
C LEU A 270 16.07 7.61 -13.05
N THR A 271 15.72 6.98 -14.17
CA THR A 271 14.69 5.93 -14.18
C THR A 271 15.04 4.76 -13.26
N ARG A 272 16.31 4.34 -13.23
CA ARG A 272 16.76 3.26 -12.34
C ARG A 272 16.62 3.65 -10.86
N LYS A 273 17.05 4.86 -10.49
CA LYS A 273 16.90 5.36 -9.12
C LYS A 273 15.43 5.46 -8.70
N LEU A 274 14.58 5.95 -9.60
CA LEU A 274 13.15 6.09 -9.34
C LEU A 274 12.50 4.72 -9.08
N SER A 275 12.79 3.73 -9.93
CA SER A 275 12.29 2.36 -9.76
C SER A 275 12.80 1.71 -8.46
N GLU A 276 14.04 1.97 -8.06
CA GLU A 276 14.60 1.47 -6.80
C GLU A 276 13.91 2.10 -5.58
N GLN A 277 13.60 3.41 -5.65
CA GLN A 277 12.82 4.09 -4.61
C GLN A 277 11.38 3.59 -4.52
N GLU A 278 10.71 3.39 -5.66
CA GLU A 278 9.36 2.80 -5.70
C GLU A 278 9.33 1.41 -5.05
N PHE A 279 10.32 0.57 -5.35
CA PHE A 279 10.44 -0.76 -4.74
C PHE A 279 10.67 -0.70 -3.23
N GLN A 280 11.52 0.21 -2.76
CA GLN A 280 11.76 0.42 -1.33
C GLN A 280 10.50 0.90 -0.62
N LEU A 281 9.77 1.85 -1.23
CA LEU A 281 8.52 2.37 -0.68
C LEU A 281 7.47 1.27 -0.54
N LEU A 282 7.28 0.46 -1.59
CA LEU A 282 6.34 -0.66 -1.58
C LEU A 282 6.68 -1.70 -0.51
N ASN A 283 7.96 -1.98 -0.29
CA ASN A 283 8.39 -2.88 0.79
C ASN A 283 8.14 -2.29 2.19
N MET A 284 8.40 -0.99 2.37
CA MET A 284 8.10 -0.31 3.64
C MET A 284 6.61 -0.31 3.95
N GLU A 285 5.77 -0.05 2.95
CA GLU A 285 4.32 -0.10 3.08
C GLU A 285 3.84 -1.51 3.45
N LYS A 286 4.35 -2.55 2.77
CA LYS A 286 4.04 -3.94 3.09
C LYS A 286 4.44 -4.32 4.53
N LEU A 287 5.63 -3.91 4.98
CA LEU A 287 6.08 -4.16 6.35
C LEU A 287 5.23 -3.42 7.38
N LYS A 288 4.86 -2.16 7.10
CA LYS A 288 3.95 -1.38 7.95
C LYS A 288 2.59 -2.08 8.08
N THR A 289 1.96 -2.43 6.96
CA THR A 289 0.67 -3.14 6.96
C THR A 289 0.76 -4.46 7.71
N ARG A 290 1.88 -5.20 7.55
CA ARG A 290 2.10 -6.44 8.30
C ARG A 290 2.20 -6.18 9.81
N ALA A 291 2.96 -5.17 10.23
CA ALA A 291 3.09 -4.80 11.64
C ALA A 291 1.75 -4.33 12.23
N GLU A 292 0.96 -3.56 11.49
CA GLU A 292 -0.40 -3.17 11.90
C GLU A 292 -1.31 -4.39 12.05
N LEU A 293 -1.23 -5.35 11.12
CA LEU A 293 -2.02 -6.58 11.17
C LEU A 293 -1.61 -7.49 12.34
N ASP A 294 -0.30 -7.62 12.60
CA ASP A 294 0.21 -8.36 13.75
C ASP A 294 -0.18 -7.67 15.08
N ALA A 295 -0.18 -6.33 15.14
CA ALA A 295 -0.64 -5.57 16.30
C ALA A 295 -2.16 -5.70 16.53
N LEU A 296 -2.96 -5.72 15.44
CA LEU A 296 -4.40 -5.97 15.51
C LEU A 296 -4.69 -7.41 15.99
N GLN A 297 -3.95 -8.41 15.50
CA GLN A 297 -4.08 -9.79 15.97
C GLN A 297 -3.71 -9.93 17.45
N ALA A 298 -2.71 -9.20 17.92
CA ALA A 298 -2.33 -9.17 19.34
C ALA A 298 -3.38 -8.53 20.25
N LYS A 299 -4.34 -7.76 19.71
CA LYS A 299 -5.40 -7.11 20.49
C LYS A 299 -6.39 -8.11 21.11
N ILE A 300 -6.43 -9.36 20.64
CA ILE A 300 -7.18 -10.45 21.28
C ILE A 300 -6.18 -11.36 21.98
N ASN A 301 -6.26 -11.47 23.31
CA ASN A 301 -5.41 -12.39 24.09
C ASN A 301 -5.82 -13.85 23.81
N PRO A 302 -5.06 -14.62 22.99
CA PRO A 302 -5.50 -15.94 22.54
C PRO A 302 -5.57 -16.91 23.72
N HIS A 303 -4.65 -16.78 24.67
CA HIS A 303 -4.59 -17.62 25.85
C HIS A 303 -5.80 -17.44 26.75
N PHE A 304 -6.27 -16.20 26.95
CA PHE A 304 -7.53 -15.94 27.66
C PHE A 304 -8.70 -16.63 26.98
N LEU A 305 -8.81 -16.49 25.65
CA LEU A 305 -9.89 -17.10 24.87
C LEU A 305 -9.89 -18.63 24.96
N TYR A 306 -8.74 -19.28 24.78
CA TYR A 306 -8.62 -20.74 24.91
C TYR A 306 -9.04 -21.22 26.30
N ASN A 307 -8.62 -20.51 27.36
CA ASN A 307 -9.00 -20.88 28.72
C ASN A 307 -10.49 -20.70 28.97
N ALA A 308 -11.10 -19.66 28.43
CA ALA A 308 -12.52 -19.43 28.55
C ALA A 308 -13.33 -20.53 27.84
N LEU A 309 -12.96 -20.87 26.60
CA LEU A 309 -13.61 -21.95 25.84
C LEU A 309 -13.47 -23.32 26.52
N ASN A 310 -12.30 -23.63 27.08
CA ASN A 310 -12.08 -24.87 27.84
C ASN A 310 -12.94 -24.91 29.11
N SER A 311 -13.11 -23.77 29.78
CA SER A 311 -13.97 -23.67 30.97
C SER A 311 -15.43 -23.88 30.59
N ILE A 312 -15.90 -23.29 29.49
CA ILE A 312 -17.23 -23.55 28.94
C ILE A 312 -17.40 -25.04 28.65
N ALA A 313 -16.46 -25.67 27.93
CA ALA A 313 -16.53 -27.08 27.59
C ALA A 313 -16.62 -28.00 28.83
N SER A 314 -15.92 -27.66 29.92
CA SER A 314 -16.03 -28.38 31.19
C SER A 314 -17.38 -28.13 31.90
N LEU A 315 -17.86 -26.89 31.88
CA LEU A 315 -19.10 -26.49 32.55
C LEU A 315 -20.35 -27.00 31.83
N VAL A 316 -20.32 -27.19 30.52
CA VAL A 316 -21.51 -27.62 29.73
C VAL A 316 -22.14 -28.91 30.28
N HIS A 317 -21.33 -29.83 30.83
CA HIS A 317 -21.84 -31.06 31.44
C HIS A 317 -22.03 -30.96 32.96
N GLU A 318 -21.21 -30.17 33.66
CA GLU A 318 -21.24 -30.09 35.13
C GLU A 318 -22.24 -29.04 35.67
N ASN A 319 -22.32 -27.88 35.03
CA ASN A 319 -23.18 -26.76 35.40
C ASN A 319 -23.55 -25.93 34.15
N PRO A 320 -24.61 -26.32 33.42
CA PRO A 320 -25.04 -25.69 32.18
C PRO A 320 -25.34 -24.19 32.34
N ASP A 321 -25.95 -23.79 33.46
CA ASP A 321 -26.30 -22.39 33.74
C ASP A 321 -25.04 -21.51 33.80
N LYS A 322 -23.97 -21.98 34.45
CA LYS A 322 -22.68 -21.28 34.46
C LYS A 322 -21.99 -21.26 33.09
N ALA A 323 -22.17 -22.30 32.28
CA ALA A 323 -21.66 -22.32 30.91
C ALA A 323 -22.36 -21.28 30.02
N GLU A 324 -23.68 -21.15 30.16
CA GLU A 324 -24.48 -20.12 29.50
C GLU A 324 -24.04 -18.73 29.95
N GLU A 325 -23.93 -18.50 31.26
CA GLU A 325 -23.44 -17.24 31.84
C GLU A 325 -22.07 -16.87 31.26
N MET A 326 -21.12 -17.81 31.25
CA MET A 326 -19.78 -17.59 30.70
C MET A 326 -19.83 -17.23 29.21
N THR A 327 -20.71 -17.87 28.44
CA THR A 327 -20.90 -17.59 27.00
C THR A 327 -21.42 -16.18 26.77
N LEU A 328 -22.41 -15.75 27.56
CA LEU A 328 -22.97 -14.39 27.50
C LEU A 328 -21.94 -13.33 27.90
N LEU A 329 -21.17 -13.57 28.95
CA LEU A 329 -20.08 -12.69 29.38
C LEU A 329 -19.00 -12.55 28.29
N LEU A 330 -18.63 -13.65 27.64
CA LEU A 330 -17.66 -13.64 26.53
C LEU A 330 -18.19 -12.81 25.35
N SER A 331 -19.45 -13.02 24.97
CA SER A 331 -20.12 -12.25 23.91
C SER A 331 -20.13 -10.75 24.22
N LYS A 332 -20.45 -10.39 25.47
CA LYS A 332 -20.41 -9.00 25.94
C LYS A 332 -18.98 -8.42 25.81
N LEU A 333 -17.97 -9.13 26.29
CA LEU A 333 -16.57 -8.70 26.22
C LEU A 333 -16.08 -8.49 24.78
N PHE A 334 -16.40 -9.42 23.87
CA PHE A 334 -16.07 -9.29 22.45
C PHE A 334 -16.75 -8.09 21.80
N ARG A 335 -18.03 -7.83 22.11
CA ARG A 335 -18.76 -6.69 21.56
C ARG A 335 -18.09 -5.37 21.95
N TYR A 336 -17.60 -5.23 23.19
CA TYR A 336 -16.82 -4.04 23.60
C TYR A 336 -15.47 -3.95 22.88
N SER A 337 -14.75 -5.07 22.74
CA SER A 337 -13.42 -5.07 22.09
C SER A 337 -13.45 -4.81 20.58
N THR A 338 -14.56 -5.15 19.90
CA THR A 338 -14.71 -5.07 18.43
C THR A 338 -15.62 -3.92 17.97
N GLY A 339 -16.49 -3.41 18.83
CA GLY A 339 -17.49 -2.39 18.49
C GLY A 339 -17.00 -0.94 18.48
N ARG A 340 -15.76 -0.65 18.88
CA ARG A 340 -15.23 0.72 19.03
C ARG A 340 -14.11 1.05 18.04
N ASN A 341 -14.40 0.94 16.75
CA ASN A 341 -13.46 1.30 15.71
C ASN A 341 -13.32 2.83 15.61
N GLY A 342 -12.27 3.39 16.22
CA GLY A 342 -11.74 4.71 15.90
C GLY A 342 -11.82 5.79 16.98
N GLU A 343 -12.49 5.55 18.11
CA GLU A 343 -12.57 6.51 19.21
C GLU A 343 -11.38 6.35 20.18
N LEU A 344 -10.65 7.44 20.45
CA LEU A 344 -9.49 7.45 21.37
C LEU A 344 -9.89 7.44 22.85
N PHE A 345 -11.09 7.94 23.15
CA PHE A 345 -11.63 8.11 24.49
C PHE A 345 -12.90 7.26 24.68
N ALA A 346 -13.22 6.93 25.93
CA ALA A 346 -14.49 6.35 26.35
C ALA A 346 -14.84 6.84 27.75
N SER A 347 -16.11 6.69 28.15
CA SER A 347 -16.52 7.02 29.50
C SER A 347 -15.85 6.09 30.52
N LEU A 348 -15.60 6.60 31.73
CA LEU A 348 -15.13 5.76 32.83
C LEU A 348 -16.14 4.62 33.13
N ALA A 349 -17.44 4.87 32.94
CA ALA A 349 -18.47 3.85 33.08
C ALA A 349 -18.22 2.64 32.17
N ASP A 350 -17.88 2.90 30.91
CA ASP A 350 -17.59 1.88 29.92
C ASP A 350 -16.34 1.06 30.28
N GLU A 351 -15.27 1.74 30.69
CA GLU A 351 -14.02 1.09 31.11
C GLU A 351 -14.27 0.19 32.33
N LEU A 352 -15.04 0.66 33.32
CA LEU A 352 -15.41 -0.12 34.50
C LEU A 352 -16.35 -1.29 34.18
N GLU A 353 -17.27 -1.13 33.24
CA GLU A 353 -18.13 -2.23 32.78
C GLU A 353 -17.33 -3.34 32.10
N MET A 354 -16.33 -2.95 31.30
CA MET A 354 -15.40 -3.89 30.66
C MET A 354 -14.57 -4.64 31.70
N VAL A 355 -14.01 -3.92 32.69
CA VAL A 355 -13.26 -4.52 33.82
C VAL A 355 -14.13 -5.48 34.63
N ARG A 356 -15.37 -5.10 34.96
CA ARG A 356 -16.32 -5.99 35.66
C ARG A 356 -16.61 -7.25 34.85
N THR A 357 -16.90 -7.10 33.56
CA THR A 357 -17.19 -8.24 32.67
C THR A 357 -15.98 -9.18 32.60
N TYR A 358 -14.76 -8.64 32.47
CA TYR A 358 -13.53 -9.43 32.47
C TYR A 358 -13.32 -10.20 33.79
N LEU A 359 -13.48 -9.52 34.93
CA LEU A 359 -13.34 -10.14 36.25
C LEU A 359 -14.42 -11.21 36.51
N GLN A 360 -15.63 -11.04 36.00
CA GLN A 360 -16.69 -12.07 36.07
C GLN A 360 -16.32 -13.32 35.27
N VAL A 361 -15.78 -13.18 34.06
CA VAL A 361 -15.30 -14.33 33.27
C VAL A 361 -14.21 -15.10 34.03
N GLU A 362 -13.25 -14.39 34.61
CA GLU A 362 -12.18 -15.02 35.41
C GLU A 362 -12.71 -15.60 36.72
N GLN A 363 -13.73 -15.00 37.35
CA GLN A 363 -14.37 -15.55 38.54
C GLN A 363 -15.10 -16.86 38.25
N VAL A 364 -15.79 -16.98 37.11
CA VAL A 364 -16.39 -18.26 36.70
C VAL A 364 -15.30 -19.33 36.54
N ARG A 365 -14.16 -18.98 35.92
CA ARG A 365 -13.03 -19.88 35.69
C ARG A 365 -12.31 -20.32 36.98
N PHE A 366 -12.08 -19.39 37.90
CA PHE A 366 -11.39 -19.68 39.17
C PHE A 366 -12.35 -20.11 40.29
N GLY A 367 -13.66 -20.05 40.05
CA GLY A 367 -14.70 -20.35 41.03
C GLY A 367 -14.56 -19.51 42.30
N ASN A 368 -14.75 -20.14 43.45
CA ASN A 368 -14.66 -19.48 44.76
C ASN A 368 -13.24 -19.00 45.11
N ARG A 369 -12.23 -19.27 44.27
CA ARG A 369 -10.85 -18.86 44.51
C ARG A 369 -10.59 -17.41 44.16
N LEU A 370 -11.44 -16.76 43.36
CA LEU A 370 -11.30 -15.35 43.00
C LEU A 370 -12.46 -14.53 43.56
N THR A 371 -12.12 -13.52 44.36
CA THR A 371 -13.05 -12.50 44.82
C THR A 371 -12.62 -11.15 44.27
N PHE A 372 -13.58 -10.31 43.88
CA PHE A 372 -13.27 -8.98 43.41
C PHE A 372 -14.30 -7.94 43.84
N SER A 373 -13.87 -6.68 43.91
CA SER A 373 -14.73 -5.51 44.13
C SER A 373 -14.41 -4.41 43.13
N VAL A 374 -15.43 -3.66 42.71
CA VAL A 374 -15.26 -2.49 41.83
C VAL A 374 -16.08 -1.34 42.38
N GLU A 375 -15.39 -0.44 43.09
CA GLU A 375 -15.98 0.66 43.85
C GLU A 375 -15.64 2.02 43.24
N ILE A 376 -16.61 2.93 43.23
CA ILE A 376 -16.45 4.31 42.80
C ILE A 376 -16.95 5.23 43.92
N SER A 377 -16.12 6.19 44.34
CA SER A 377 -16.46 7.06 45.48
C SER A 377 -17.59 8.04 45.17
N ASN A 378 -17.69 8.49 43.91
CA ASN A 378 -18.73 9.39 43.45
C ASN A 378 -19.27 8.93 42.09
N PRO A 379 -20.58 8.63 41.95
CA PRO A 379 -21.19 8.23 40.68
C PRO A 379 -21.00 9.24 39.54
N ALA A 380 -20.82 10.52 39.82
CA ALA A 380 -20.60 11.55 38.79
C ALA A 380 -19.29 11.34 38.00
N LEU A 381 -18.33 10.60 38.55
CA LEU A 381 -17.07 10.29 37.86
C LEU A 381 -17.28 9.35 36.65
N ASN A 382 -18.40 8.62 36.59
CA ASN A 382 -18.70 7.68 35.51
C ASN A 382 -18.73 8.34 34.11
N GLU A 383 -19.08 9.63 34.04
CA GLU A 383 -19.24 10.36 32.77
C GLU A 383 -17.90 10.93 32.24
N LEU A 384 -16.82 10.83 33.01
CA LEU A 384 -15.51 11.34 32.59
C LEU A 384 -14.98 10.58 31.37
N GLN A 385 -14.53 11.31 30.34
CA GLN A 385 -13.88 10.71 29.18
C GLN A 385 -12.41 10.47 29.46
N LEU A 386 -12.00 9.21 29.33
CA LEU A 386 -10.64 8.75 29.55
C LEU A 386 -10.15 7.97 28.33
N PRO A 387 -8.83 7.90 28.08
CA PRO A 387 -8.27 7.06 27.04
C PRO A 387 -8.70 5.61 27.27
N GLN A 388 -9.09 4.92 26.21
CA GLN A 388 -9.54 3.54 26.32
C GLN A 388 -8.42 2.61 26.80
N PHE A 389 -8.78 1.54 27.53
CA PHE A 389 -7.88 0.47 27.96
C PHE A 389 -6.78 0.95 28.94
N LEU A 390 -7.17 1.66 30.00
CA LEU A 390 -6.26 2.03 31.11
C LEU A 390 -6.31 1.02 32.24
N LEU A 391 -7.51 0.54 32.61
CA LEU A 391 -7.70 -0.35 33.75
C LEU A 391 -7.56 -1.82 33.38
N GLN A 392 -8.09 -2.22 32.22
CA GLN A 392 -8.11 -3.62 31.80
C GLN A 392 -6.70 -4.26 31.80
N PRO A 393 -5.65 -3.67 31.19
CA PRO A 393 -4.33 -4.32 31.17
C PRO A 393 -3.71 -4.46 32.57
N ILE A 394 -4.07 -3.57 33.51
CA ILE A 394 -3.61 -3.64 34.90
C ILE A 394 -4.29 -4.80 35.62
N VAL A 395 -5.61 -4.94 35.44
CA VAL A 395 -6.39 -6.04 36.01
C VAL A 395 -5.97 -7.39 35.42
N GLU A 396 -5.73 -7.46 34.11
CA GLU A 396 -5.19 -8.66 33.45
C GLU A 396 -3.83 -9.07 34.06
N ASN A 397 -2.95 -8.09 34.28
CA ASN A 397 -1.65 -8.34 34.91
C ASN A 397 -1.80 -8.81 36.36
N ALA A 398 -2.72 -8.23 37.13
CA ALA A 398 -3.02 -8.65 38.50
C ALA A 398 -3.48 -10.12 38.56
N ILE A 399 -4.34 -10.56 37.64
CA ILE A 399 -4.76 -11.97 37.56
C ILE A 399 -3.59 -12.86 37.15
N LYS A 400 -2.92 -12.52 36.04
CA LYS A 400 -1.88 -13.37 35.43
C LYS A 400 -0.67 -13.57 36.32
N HIS A 401 -0.21 -12.50 36.98
CA HIS A 401 1.01 -12.51 37.79
C HIS A 401 0.71 -12.61 39.29
N GLY A 402 -0.41 -12.03 39.75
CA GLY A 402 -0.77 -11.99 41.17
C GLY A 402 -1.55 -13.22 41.64
N ILE A 403 -2.54 -13.67 40.87
CA ILE A 403 -3.50 -14.71 41.31
C ILE A 403 -3.23 -16.08 40.70
N ALA A 404 -2.97 -16.17 39.39
CA ALA A 404 -2.93 -17.44 38.65
C ALA A 404 -1.88 -18.44 39.14
N LYS A 405 -0.83 -17.98 39.82
CA LYS A 405 0.26 -18.82 40.36
C LYS A 405 0.10 -19.17 41.84
N ARG A 406 -0.94 -18.66 42.52
CA ARG A 406 -1.19 -18.91 43.95
C ARG A 406 -2.08 -20.12 44.14
N ALA A 407 -1.93 -20.80 45.27
CA ALA A 407 -2.88 -21.82 45.74
C ALA A 407 -4.04 -21.20 46.54
N ASP A 408 -3.78 -20.09 47.24
CA ASP A 408 -4.73 -19.40 48.12
C ASP A 408 -5.84 -18.63 47.38
N LEU A 409 -6.77 -18.07 48.16
CA LEU A 409 -7.81 -17.14 47.70
C LEU A 409 -7.19 -15.87 47.10
N GLY A 410 -7.50 -15.60 45.84
CA GLY A 410 -7.18 -14.36 45.15
C GLY A 410 -8.21 -13.27 45.41
N ARG A 411 -7.72 -12.05 45.62
CA ARG A 411 -8.55 -10.86 45.79
C ARG A 411 -8.06 -9.74 44.89
N ILE A 412 -8.98 -9.12 44.16
CA ILE A 412 -8.73 -7.93 43.33
C ILE A 412 -9.71 -6.82 43.71
N ASP A 413 -9.23 -5.66 44.13
CA ASP A 413 -10.08 -4.52 44.44
C ASP A 413 -9.75 -3.36 43.50
N VAL A 414 -10.74 -2.93 42.72
CA VAL A 414 -10.65 -1.75 41.84
C VAL A 414 -11.36 -0.60 42.52
N ARG A 415 -10.65 0.48 42.80
CA ARG A 415 -11.20 1.65 43.51
C ARG A 415 -10.92 2.93 42.73
N ILE A 416 -11.98 3.68 42.44
CA ILE A 416 -11.90 4.96 41.74
C ILE A 416 -12.36 6.08 42.66
N TYR A 417 -11.53 7.12 42.81
CA TYR A 417 -11.84 8.27 43.66
C TYR A 417 -11.13 9.53 43.18
N GLU A 418 -11.68 10.68 43.55
CA GLU A 418 -11.05 11.99 43.34
C GLU A 418 -10.39 12.43 44.64
N LYS A 419 -9.13 12.88 44.58
CA LYS A 419 -8.40 13.41 45.74
C LYS A 419 -7.38 14.45 45.26
N SER A 420 -7.37 15.61 45.90
CA SER A 420 -6.43 16.71 45.61
C SER A 420 -6.45 17.16 44.13
N ASP A 421 -7.65 17.29 43.55
CA ASP A 421 -7.87 17.66 42.13
C ASP A 421 -7.29 16.64 41.11
N GLU A 422 -7.00 15.42 41.55
CA GLU A 422 -6.59 14.30 40.71
C GLU A 422 -7.63 13.17 40.77
N LEU A 423 -7.91 12.57 39.62
CA LEU A 423 -8.60 11.29 39.52
C LEU A 423 -7.59 10.17 39.80
N HIS A 424 -7.91 9.33 40.79
CA HIS A 424 -7.12 8.16 41.15
C HIS A 424 -7.84 6.89 40.68
N LEU A 425 -7.18 6.10 39.84
CA LEU A 425 -7.61 4.80 39.38
C LEU A 425 -6.72 3.74 40.06
N CYS A 426 -7.26 3.01 41.04
CA CYS A 426 -6.49 2.05 41.83
C CYS A 426 -6.87 0.62 41.48
N VAL A 427 -5.87 -0.24 41.28
CA VAL A 427 -6.05 -1.69 41.20
C VAL A 427 -5.16 -2.35 42.25
N HIS A 428 -5.79 -2.94 43.26
CA HIS A 428 -5.15 -3.72 44.31
C HIS A 428 -5.28 -5.22 43.99
N ASP A 429 -4.22 -5.96 44.27
CA ASP A 429 -4.26 -7.42 44.32
C ASP A 429 -3.49 -7.94 45.53
N ASN A 430 -3.90 -9.10 46.05
CA ASN A 430 -3.23 -9.74 47.18
C ASN A 430 -2.07 -10.66 46.77
N GLY A 431 -1.53 -10.53 45.56
CA GLY A 431 -0.39 -11.30 45.04
C GLY A 431 0.97 -10.88 45.62
N PRO A 432 2.09 -11.46 45.14
CA PRO A 432 3.44 -11.10 45.59
C PRO A 432 3.76 -9.63 45.30
N ALA A 433 4.61 -9.02 46.12
CA ALA A 433 5.07 -7.64 45.94
C ALA A 433 5.69 -7.42 44.55
N PHE A 434 5.59 -6.19 44.04
CA PHE A 434 6.31 -5.78 42.84
C PHE A 434 7.83 -5.85 43.11
N PRO A 435 8.63 -6.46 42.22
CA PRO A 435 10.08 -6.52 42.38
C PRO A 435 10.71 -5.13 42.23
N ASP A 436 11.83 -4.89 42.93
CA ASP A 436 12.52 -3.59 42.95
C ASP A 436 13.06 -3.17 41.57
N ASP A 437 13.40 -4.15 40.72
CA ASP A 437 13.85 -3.95 39.34
C ASP A 437 12.72 -4.31 38.35
N MET A 438 11.65 -3.50 38.36
CA MET A 438 10.63 -3.58 37.31
C MET A 438 11.06 -2.77 36.09
N GLY A 439 11.87 -3.39 35.23
CA GLY A 439 11.85 -3.10 33.80
C GLY A 439 10.46 -3.46 33.25
N GLY A 440 9.50 -2.52 33.36
CA GLY A 440 8.07 -2.75 33.19
C GLY A 440 7.72 -3.69 32.03
N GLY A 441 6.95 -4.74 32.32
CA GLY A 441 6.41 -5.62 31.28
C GLY A 441 5.67 -4.82 30.21
N TYR A 442 5.72 -5.30 28.96
CA TYR A 442 5.25 -4.60 27.75
C TYR A 442 3.87 -3.92 27.89
N GLY A 443 2.92 -4.49 28.66
CA GLY A 443 1.58 -3.90 28.86
C GLY A 443 1.52 -2.65 29.73
N LEU A 444 2.34 -2.55 30.79
CA LEU A 444 2.34 -1.40 31.71
C LEU A 444 3.14 -0.21 31.14
N ARG A 445 4.21 -0.50 30.40
CA ARG A 445 4.97 0.52 29.67
C ARG A 445 4.11 1.21 28.61
N SER A 446 3.24 0.46 27.94
CA SER A 446 2.28 1.02 26.98
C SER A 446 1.28 1.99 27.64
N ILE A 447 0.86 1.74 28.89
CA ILE A 447 -0.01 2.67 29.62
C ILE A 447 0.76 3.94 30.00
N GLN A 448 1.99 3.81 30.50
CA GLN A 448 2.85 4.96 30.82
C GLN A 448 3.12 5.83 29.59
N ASP A 449 3.49 5.22 28.46
CA ASP A 449 3.75 5.92 27.20
C ASP A 449 2.47 6.61 26.68
N LYS A 450 1.31 5.94 26.77
CA LYS A 450 0.00 6.51 26.40
C LYS A 450 -0.36 7.72 27.26
N LEU A 451 -0.21 7.62 28.58
CA LEU A 451 -0.51 8.73 29.50
C LEU A 451 0.46 9.90 29.29
N LYS A 452 1.75 9.62 29.09
CA LYS A 452 2.74 10.66 28.81
C LYS A 452 2.47 11.39 27.49
N LEU A 453 2.01 10.68 26.46
CA LEU A 453 1.65 11.27 25.17
C LEU A 453 0.42 12.19 25.26
N LEU A 454 -0.59 11.79 26.05
CA LEU A 454 -1.88 12.49 26.11
C LEU A 454 -1.93 13.58 27.19
N TYR A 455 -1.23 13.40 28.30
CA TYR A 455 -1.29 14.27 29.48
C TYR A 455 0.07 14.83 29.90
N GLY A 456 1.18 14.41 29.27
CA GLY A 456 2.51 14.88 29.67
C GLY A 456 2.83 14.51 31.11
N ASP A 457 3.24 15.51 31.90
CA ASP A 457 3.55 15.36 33.33
C ASP A 457 2.29 15.45 34.23
N ASP A 458 1.10 15.72 33.65
CA ASP A 458 -0.18 15.83 34.36
C ASP A 458 -0.83 14.45 34.67
N ALA A 459 -0.17 13.35 34.29
CA ALA A 459 -0.57 12.00 34.62
C ALA A 459 0.64 11.13 35.00
N ARG A 460 0.47 10.25 35.99
CA ARG A 460 1.52 9.32 36.43
C ARG A 460 0.97 7.96 36.80
N VAL A 461 1.85 6.96 36.73
CA VAL A 461 1.58 5.58 37.15
C VAL A 461 2.59 5.22 38.24
N GLU A 462 2.08 4.84 39.40
CA GLU A 462 2.87 4.45 40.57
C GLU A 462 2.62 2.99 40.94
N PHE A 463 3.68 2.31 41.37
CA PHE A 463 3.62 0.98 41.95
C PHE A 463 3.88 1.10 43.44
N GLN A 464 2.89 0.71 44.24
CA GLN A 464 2.98 0.80 45.69
C GLN A 464 2.94 -0.62 46.25
N ASN A 465 3.92 -0.98 47.08
CA ASN A 465 3.92 -2.25 47.83
C ASN A 465 3.42 -2.07 49.28
N TRP A 466 3.51 -0.85 49.83
CA TRP A 466 3.17 -0.52 51.22
C TRP A 466 2.40 0.82 51.28
N PRO A 467 1.38 0.99 52.15
CA PRO A 467 0.82 0.02 53.12
C PRO A 467 -0.07 -1.06 52.48
N LEU A 468 -0.38 -0.91 51.19
CA LEU A 468 -1.20 -1.84 50.41
C LEU A 468 -0.58 -2.00 49.03
N LYS A 469 -0.49 -3.24 48.52
CA LYS A 469 0.02 -3.52 47.17
C LYS A 469 -0.97 -3.02 46.11
N GLN A 470 -0.65 -1.98 45.35
CA GLN A 470 -1.54 -1.49 44.30
C GLN A 470 -0.80 -0.82 43.15
N VAL A 471 -1.41 -0.84 41.98
CA VAL A 471 -1.07 0.06 40.87
C VAL A 471 -2.00 1.27 40.96
N LEU A 472 -1.41 2.46 41.01
CA LEU A 472 -2.13 3.73 41.13
C LEU A 472 -1.87 4.56 39.87
N ILE A 473 -2.93 4.88 39.12
CA ILE A 473 -2.88 5.93 38.09
C ILE A 473 -3.47 7.20 38.70
N SER A 474 -2.75 8.31 38.59
CA SER A 474 -3.23 9.65 38.97
C SER A 474 -3.25 10.54 37.74
N ILE A 475 -4.37 11.22 37.48
CA ILE A 475 -4.55 12.14 36.34
C ILE A 475 -5.20 13.42 36.84
N LEU A 476 -4.66 14.59 36.47
CA LEU A 476 -5.20 15.88 36.88
C LEU A 476 -6.61 16.13 36.30
N MET A 477 -7.58 16.48 37.16
CA MET A 477 -8.99 16.64 36.78
C MET A 477 -9.21 17.76 35.76
N SER A 478 -8.44 18.84 35.83
CA SER A 478 -8.51 19.95 34.87
C SER A 478 -8.28 19.52 33.42
N LYS A 479 -7.39 18.54 33.19
CA LYS A 479 -7.08 18.00 31.86
C LYS A 479 -8.15 17.04 31.36
N ILE A 480 -8.73 16.23 32.24
CA ILE A 480 -9.84 15.34 31.90
C ILE A 480 -11.06 16.17 31.48
N ARG A 481 -11.40 17.21 32.25
CA ARG A 481 -12.54 18.08 31.96
C ARG A 481 -12.35 18.91 30.68
N ALA A 482 -11.11 19.25 30.32
CA ALA A 482 -10.80 19.92 29.05
C ALA A 482 -11.10 19.02 27.83
N VAL A 483 -10.87 17.71 27.93
CA VAL A 483 -11.23 16.74 26.87
C VAL A 483 -12.75 16.66 26.72
N ASN A 484 -13.49 16.61 27.84
CA ASN A 484 -14.96 16.58 27.83
C ASN A 484 -15.58 17.80 27.12
N LEU A 485 -14.94 18.97 27.19
CA LEU A 485 -15.41 20.19 26.51
C LEU A 485 -15.23 20.15 24.99
N VAL A 486 -14.26 19.39 24.47
CA VAL A 486 -13.99 19.25 23.03
C VAL A 486 -14.83 18.14 22.42
N SER A 487 -15.22 17.13 23.19
CA SER A 487 -16.06 16.01 22.77
C SER A 487 -17.57 16.24 22.95
N ALA A 488 -18.00 17.37 23.50
CA ALA A 488 -19.41 17.73 23.55
C ALA A 488 -19.88 18.09 22.13
N PRO A 489 -20.89 17.41 21.55
CA PRO A 489 -21.48 17.86 20.29
C PRO A 489 -22.04 19.26 20.51
N ASN A 490 -21.73 20.19 19.61
CA ASN A 490 -22.30 21.54 19.60
C ASN A 490 -23.82 21.44 19.87
N ALA A 491 -24.24 22.03 21.00
CA ALA A 491 -25.64 22.13 21.41
C ALA A 491 -26.46 22.95 20.40
#